data_AF-A0A496PCI6-F1
#
_entry.id   AF-A0A496PCI6-F1
#
_cell.length_a   1.000
_cell.length_b   1.000
_cell.length_c   1.000
_cell.angle_alpha   90.00
_cell.angle_beta   90.00
_cell.angle_gamma   90.00
#
_symmetry.space_group_name_H-M   'P 1'
#
loop_
_entity.id
_entity.type
_entity.pdbx_description
1 polymer ?
#
loop_
_entity_poly.entity_id
_entity_poly.type
_entity_poly.pdbx_seq_one_letter_code
_entity_poly.pdbx_strand_id
1 'polypeptide(L)' 'MKIRVLKGYLAHEGEMYGKGEVVDIKKKTVALSLLESDKFESAEDDPIEVPEPLEVVPDEPEEEMELPEVDAEVTVKK' A
#
# COMPACT_ATOMS: atom_id res chain seq x y z
N MET A 1 -3.82 -6.93 22.36
CA MET A 1 -2.94 -6.66 21.20
C MET A 1 -3.23 -7.75 20.20
N LYS A 2 -3.47 -7.41 18.94
CA LYS A 2 -3.81 -8.38 17.91
C LYS A 2 -2.57 -8.79 17.13
N ILE A 3 -2.41 -10.07 16.84
CA ILE A 3 -1.30 -10.61 16.08
C ILE A 3 -1.85 -11.46 14.93
N ARG A 4 -1.33 -11.24 13.73
CA ARG A 4 -1.62 -12.03 12.54
C ARG A 4 -0.54 -13.09 12.33
N VAL A 5 -0.95 -14.30 11.97
CA VAL A 5 -0.03 -15.38 11.58
C VAL A 5 0.38 -15.18 10.13
N LEU A 6 1.65 -14.89 9.86
CA LEU A 6 2.19 -14.79 8.50
C LEU A 6 2.66 -16.15 7.98
N LYS A 7 3.14 -17.04 8.85
CA LYS A 7 3.69 -18.33 8.46
C LYS A 7 3.47 -19.42 9.50
N GLY A 8 2.96 -20.58 9.06
CA GLY A 8 2.71 -21.73 9.92
C GLY A 8 1.38 -21.61 10.67
N TYR A 9 1.39 -21.97 11.95
CA TYR A 9 0.21 -22.00 12.82
C TYR A 9 0.57 -21.45 14.22
N LEU A 10 -0.40 -20.84 14.90
CA LEU A 10 -0.30 -20.37 16.28
C LEU A 10 -1.31 -21.12 17.15
N ALA A 11 -0.85 -21.77 18.21
CA ALA A 11 -1.75 -22.32 19.22
C ALA A 11 -1.96 -21.29 20.33
N HIS A 12 -3.19 -20.85 20.55
CA HIS A 12 -3.53 -19.86 21.60
C HIS A 12 -4.91 -20.14 22.19
N GLU A 13 -5.05 -20.00 23.52
CA GLU A 13 -6.31 -20.25 24.27
C GLU A 13 -7.02 -21.59 23.94
N GLY A 14 -6.27 -22.61 23.50
CA GLY A 14 -6.81 -23.93 23.14
C GLY A 14 -7.28 -24.06 21.69
N GLU A 15 -7.16 -23.01 20.89
CA GLU A 15 -7.43 -23.00 19.46
C GLU A 15 -6.13 -22.96 18.64
N MET A 16 -6.23 -23.39 17.38
CA MET A 16 -5.14 -23.33 16.40
C MET A 16 -5.52 -22.36 15.29
N TYR A 17 -4.69 -21.33 15.13
CA TYR A 17 -4.85 -20.29 14.14
C TYR A 17 -3.85 -20.47 13.01
N GLY A 18 -4.34 -20.51 11.77
CA GLY A 18 -3.53 -20.67 10.57
C GLY A 18 -3.01 -19.36 9.99
N LYS A 19 -2.21 -19.46 8.92
CA LYS A 19 -1.74 -18.29 8.16
C LYS A 19 -2.90 -17.39 7.74
N GLY A 20 -2.78 -16.10 8.03
CA GLY A 20 -3.76 -15.04 7.75
C GLY A 20 -4.70 -14.76 8.90
N GLU A 21 -4.82 -15.66 9.88
CA GLU A 21 -5.70 -15.47 11.03
C GLU A 21 -5.13 -14.48 12.03
N VAL A 22 -6.03 -13.74 12.67
CA VAL A 22 -5.73 -12.70 13.65
C VAL A 22 -6.17 -13.17 15.03
N VAL A 23 -5.24 -13.16 15.98
CA VAL A 23 -5.44 -13.63 17.35
C VAL A 23 -5.30 -12.47 18.31
N ASP A 24 -6.25 -12.30 19.23
CA ASP A 24 -6.13 -11.31 20.30
C ASP A 24 -5.35 -11.89 21.48
N ILE A 25 -4.16 -11.34 21.71
CA ILE A 25 -3.29 -11.75 22.81
C ILE A 25 -3.41 -10.70 23.92
N LYS A 26 -4.03 -11.12 25.02
CA LYS A 26 -4.18 -10.31 26.25
C LYS A 26 -2.84 -10.04 26.95
N LYS A 27 -1.88 -10.98 26.87
CA LYS A 27 -0.56 -10.87 27.51
C LYS A 27 0.44 -10.18 26.59
N LYS A 28 0.75 -8.90 26.88
CA LYS A 28 1.68 -8.09 26.06
C LYS A 28 3.06 -8.71 25.89
N THR A 29 3.61 -9.36 26.92
CA THR A 29 4.91 -10.06 26.84
C THR A 29 4.89 -11.20 25.83
N VAL A 30 3.80 -11.98 25.79
CA VAL A 30 3.64 -13.09 24.83
C VAL A 30 3.47 -12.55 23.43
N ALA A 31 2.69 -11.47 23.27
CA ALA A 31 2.52 -10.80 22.00
C ALA A 31 3.88 -10.33 21.44
N LEU A 32 4.68 -9.63 22.23
CA LEU A 32 6.01 -9.16 21.82
C LEU A 32 6.94 -10.31 21.40
N SER A 33 7.01 -11.40 22.18
CA SER A 33 7.83 -12.57 21.80
C SER A 33 7.38 -13.25 20.50
N LEU A 34 6.10 -13.17 20.16
CA LEU A 34 5.61 -13.66 18.87
C LEU A 34 6.02 -12.71 17.74
N LEU A 35 5.94 -11.39 17.96
CA LEU A 35 6.37 -10.38 16.98
C LEU A 35 7.88 -10.38 16.74
N GLU A 36 8.68 -10.83 17.69
CA GLU A 36 10.13 -11.06 17.50
C GLU A 36 10.41 -12.16 16.46
N SER A 37 9.40 -12.98 16.13
CA SER A 37 9.50 -13.99 15.08
C SER A 37 8.89 -13.48 13.77
N ASP A 38 9.58 -13.66 12.63
CA ASP A 38 9.06 -13.37 11.28
C ASP A 38 7.84 -14.22 10.85
N LYS A 39 7.33 -15.06 11.76
CA LYS A 39 6.12 -15.88 11.56
C LYS A 39 4.85 -15.12 11.90
N PHE A 40 4.95 -14.02 12.66
CA PHE A 40 3.82 -13.29 13.20
C PHE A 40 4.02 -11.78 13.04
N GLU A 41 2.93 -11.05 12.87
CA GLU A 41 2.92 -9.60 12.67
C GLU A 41 1.86 -8.94 13.53
N SER A 42 2.07 -7.70 13.94
CA SER A 42 1.08 -6.95 14.70
C SER A 42 -0.09 -6.62 13.79
N ALA A 43 -1.28 -7.08 14.18
CA ALA A 43 -2.54 -6.79 13.52
C ALA A 43 -3.38 -5.79 14.32
N GLU A 44 -2.75 -5.07 15.26
CA GLU A 44 -3.29 -3.79 15.69
C GLU A 44 -3.26 -2.91 14.44
N ASP A 45 -4.43 -2.47 13.98
CA ASP A 45 -4.61 -1.44 12.97
C ASP A 45 -3.41 -0.50 13.00
N ASP A 46 -2.59 -0.55 11.94
CA ASP A 46 -1.70 0.56 11.63
C ASP A 46 -2.52 1.84 11.84
N PRO A 47 -2.07 2.80 12.63
CA PRO A 47 -2.61 4.15 12.49
C PRO A 47 -2.33 4.49 11.03
N ILE A 48 -3.38 4.39 10.19
CA ILE A 48 -3.44 4.77 8.78
C ILE A 48 -2.21 5.61 8.49
N GLU A 49 -1.23 5.05 7.76
CA GLU A 49 -0.16 5.86 7.18
C GLU A 49 -0.87 7.07 6.60
N VAL A 50 -0.75 8.21 7.27
CA VAL A 50 -1.25 9.47 6.75
C VAL A 50 -0.42 9.59 5.48
N PRO A 51 -0.98 9.45 4.26
CA PRO A 51 -0.20 9.84 3.11
C PRO A 51 0.12 11.31 3.37
N GLU A 52 1.41 11.65 3.47
CA GLU A 52 1.84 13.04 3.48
C GLU A 52 1.03 13.74 2.37
N PRO A 53 0.37 14.88 2.64
CA PRO A 53 -0.27 15.61 1.56
C PRO A 53 0.85 15.99 0.59
N LEU A 54 0.89 15.33 -0.56
CA LEU A 54 1.74 15.76 -1.66
C LEU A 54 1.34 17.22 -1.92
N GLU A 55 2.24 18.15 -1.60
CA GLU A 55 2.17 19.52 -2.10
C GLU A 55 2.30 19.43 -3.62
N VAL A 56 1.18 19.19 -4.30
CA VAL A 56 1.07 19.35 -5.73
C VAL A 56 1.09 20.86 -5.94
N VAL A 57 2.30 21.39 -6.10
CA VAL A 57 2.54 22.69 -6.72
C VAL A 57 1.70 22.71 -8.00
N PRO A 58 0.85 23.72 -8.22
CA PRO A 58 0.13 23.80 -9.48
C PRO A 58 1.18 23.92 -10.60
N ASP A 59 1.31 22.87 -11.41
CA ASP A 59 2.01 22.93 -12.68
C ASP A 59 1.39 24.10 -13.46
N GLU A 60 2.20 25.15 -13.66
CA GLU A 60 1.90 26.19 -14.62
C GLU A 60 1.63 25.51 -15.98
N PRO A 61 0.60 25.90 -16.73
CA PRO A 61 0.41 25.33 -18.07
C PRO A 61 1.55 25.83 -18.98
N GLU A 62 2.60 25.03 -19.13
CA GLU A 62 3.64 25.24 -20.14
C GLU A 62 3.02 25.10 -21.55
N GLU A 63 2.85 26.28 -22.16
CA GLU A 63 2.95 26.63 -23.58
C GLU A 63 2.10 25.85 -24.62
N GLU A 64 1.17 26.59 -25.22
CA GLU A 64 0.56 26.32 -26.52
C GLU A 64 1.62 25.97 -27.57
N MET A 65 1.71 24.70 -27.96
CA MET A 65 2.44 24.32 -29.16
C MET A 65 1.59 24.68 -30.40
N GLU A 66 1.76 25.89 -30.93
CA GLU A 66 1.27 26.28 -32.25
C GLU A 66 1.89 25.37 -33.33
N LEU A 67 1.07 24.55 -33.98
CA LEU A 67 1.49 23.79 -35.16
C LEU A 67 1.64 24.77 -36.34
N PRO A 68 2.79 24.79 -37.04
CA PRO A 68 2.98 25.69 -38.18
C PRO A 68 2.08 25.33 -39.37
N GLU A 69 1.56 26.35 -40.04
CA GLU A 69 0.82 26.25 -41.30
C GLU A 69 1.70 25.60 -42.38
N VAL A 70 1.33 24.40 -42.83
CA VAL A 70 1.90 23.80 -44.04
C VAL A 70 0.90 24.02 -45.18
N ASP A 71 1.15 25.10 -45.92
CA ASP A 71 0.69 25.28 -47.29
C ASP A 71 1.17 24.10 -48.14
N ALA A 72 0.23 23.30 -48.64
CA ALA A 72 0.48 22.29 -49.66
C ALA A 72 -0.40 22.58 -50.88
N GLU A 73 0.00 23.57 -51.67
CA GLU A 73 -0.28 23.58 -53.10
C GLU A 73 0.38 22.33 -53.71
N VAL A 74 -0.41 21.26 -53.92
CA VAL A 74 -0.07 20.20 -54.87
C VAL A 74 -1.22 20.05 -55.86
N THR A 75 -1.01 20.72 -56.98
CA THR A 75 -1.56 20.38 -58.28
C THR A 75 -1.37 18.89 -58.56
N VAL A 76 -2.41 18.20 -59.06
CA VAL A 76 -2.39 17.29 -60.24
C VAL A 76 -3.77 16.64 -60.43
N LYS A 77 -4.52 17.21 -61.40
CA LYS A 77 -5.12 16.56 -62.57
C LYS A 77 -5.74 15.15 -62.38
N LYS A 78 -7.06 15.07 -62.58
CA LYS A 78 -7.64 14.49 -63.81
C LYS A 78 -9.05 15.04 -64.05
#